data_AF-A0A8K1FAW7-F1
#
_entry.id   AF-A0A8K1FAW7-F1
#
_cell.length_a   1.000
_cell.length_b   1.000
_cell.length_c   1.000
_cell.angle_alpha   90.00
_cell.angle_beta   90.00
_cell.angle_gamma   90.00
#
_symmetry.space_group_name_H-M   'P 1'
#
loop_
_entity.id
_entity.type
_entity.pdbx_description
1 polymer ?
#
loop_
_entity_poly.entity_id
_entity_poly.type
_entity_poly.pdbx_seq_one_letter_code
_entity_poly.pdbx_strand_id
1 'polypeptide(L)'
;MASPHRVKIYFQDDALRARSQANAQQLLTSASASASGSDGGNSNSARLAMKALKYRKVFQRMSGVDVNSPGFDASKFLGVDWCKTASLEAHCMRQQ
;
A
#
# COMPACT_ATOMS: atom_id res chain seq x y z
N MET A 1 -1.86 -1.65 20.90
CA MET A 1 -1.72 -2.41 19.63
C MET A 1 -0.59 -1.78 18.82
N ALA A 2 0.60 -2.39 18.82
CA ALA A 2 1.77 -1.84 18.15
C ALA A 2 1.56 -1.77 16.62
N SER A 3 1.73 -0.59 16.03
CA SER A 3 1.59 -0.39 14.59
C SER A 3 2.68 -1.22 13.87
N PRO A 4 2.32 -2.15 12.97
CA PRO A 4 3.29 -2.98 12.28
C PRO A 4 4.05 -2.08 11.30
N HIS A 5 5.34 -1.86 11.55
CA HIS A 5 6.32 -1.15 10.70
C HIS A 5 5.79 0.10 9.98
N ARG A 6 5.89 1.26 10.65
CA ARG A 6 5.61 2.56 10.02
C ARG A 6 6.79 3.01 9.18
N VAL A 7 6.53 3.29 7.90
CA VAL A 7 7.52 3.86 6.98
C VAL A 7 7.09 5.28 6.64
N LYS A 8 7.98 6.25 6.82
CA LYS A 8 7.78 7.61 6.30
C LYS A 8 8.37 7.71 4.91
N ILE A 9 7.58 8.16 3.95
CA ILE A 9 8.03 8.44 2.59
C ILE A 9 7.97 9.94 2.36
N TYR A 10 9.14 10.53 2.12
CA TYR A 10 9.24 11.92 1.73
C TYR A 10 9.03 12.07 0.23
N PHE A 11 8.29 13.09 -0.19
CA PHE A 11 7.99 13.32 -1.60
C PHE A 11 7.93 14.82 -1.92
N GLN A 12 8.22 15.15 -3.18
CA GLN A 12 8.06 16.50 -3.75
C GLN A 12 6.90 16.55 -4.75
N ASP A 13 6.84 15.55 -5.63
CA ASP A 13 5.83 15.45 -6.69
C ASP A 13 4.51 14.84 -6.17
N ASP A 14 3.45 15.65 -6.15
CA ASP A 14 2.11 15.23 -5.76
C ASP A 14 1.51 14.19 -6.74
N ALA A 15 1.88 14.25 -8.02
CA ALA A 15 1.39 13.30 -9.03
C ALA A 15 2.02 11.92 -8.82
N LEU A 16 3.32 11.85 -8.49
CA LEU A 16 3.96 10.59 -8.11
C LEU A 16 3.34 9.99 -6.85
N ARG A 17 3.06 10.83 -5.83
CA ARG A 17 2.35 10.38 -4.62
C ARG A 17 0.98 9.81 -4.98
N ALA A 18 0.19 10.51 -5.78
CA ALA A 18 -1.14 10.06 -6.20
C ALA A 18 -1.11 8.74 -6.96
N ARG A 19 -0.19 8.58 -7.93
CA ARG A 19 0.00 7.29 -8.64
C ARG A 19 0.40 6.18 -7.69
N SER A 20 1.29 6.44 -6.74
CA SER A 20 1.72 5.44 -5.76
C SER A 20 0.57 4.99 -4.86
N GLN A 21 -0.30 5.91 -4.46
CA GLN A 21 -1.51 5.58 -3.69
C GLN A 21 -2.49 4.74 -4.51
N ALA A 22 -2.73 5.11 -5.78
CA ALA A 22 -3.58 4.34 -6.68
C ALA A 22 -3.03 2.91 -6.90
N ASN A 23 -1.72 2.77 -7.10
CA ASN A 23 -1.09 1.46 -7.27
C ASN A 23 -1.21 0.61 -6.00
N ALA A 24 -1.05 1.21 -4.81
CA ALA A 24 -1.24 0.51 -3.54
C ALA A 24 -2.69 0.02 -3.37
N GLN A 25 -3.67 0.84 -3.75
CA GLN A 25 -5.08 0.47 -3.77
C GLN A 25 -5.33 -0.72 -4.71
N GLN A 26 -4.83 -0.65 -5.94
CA GLN A 26 -4.96 -1.73 -6.92
C GLN A 26 -4.30 -3.04 -6.45
N LEU A 27 -3.15 -2.96 -5.77
CA LEU A 27 -2.48 -4.13 -5.18
C LEU A 27 -3.39 -4.84 -4.17
N LEU A 28 -4.04 -4.07 -3.29
CA LEU A 28 -4.95 -4.58 -2.28
C LEU A 28 -6.21 -5.18 -2.93
N THR A 29 -6.85 -4.47 -3.85
CA THR A 29 -8.04 -4.96 -4.59
C THR A 29 -7.73 -6.24 -5.39
N SER A 30 -6.57 -6.30 -6.06
CA SER A 30 -6.17 -7.49 -6.83
C SER A 30 -5.96 -8.70 -5.93
N ALA A 31 -5.34 -8.50 -4.77
CA ALA A 31 -5.14 -9.58 -3.81
C ALA A 31 -6.46 -10.06 -3.19
N SER A 32 -7.41 -9.16 -2.91
CA SER A 32 -8.74 -9.54 -2.41
C SER A 32 -9.54 -10.33 -3.45
N ALA A 33 -9.53 -9.91 -4.72
CA ALA A 33 -10.23 -10.62 -5.80
C ALA A 33 -9.71 -12.05 -5.99
N SER A 34 -8.39 -12.26 -5.84
CA SER A 34 -7.77 -13.59 -5.86
C SER A 34 -8.12 -14.44 -4.64
N ALA A 35 -8.34 -13.81 -3.47
CA ALA A 35 -8.77 -14.51 -2.26
C ALA A 35 -10.22 -14.99 -2.35
N SER A 36 -11.09 -14.20 -2.98
CA SER A 36 -12.54 -14.46 -3.07
C SER A 36 -12.93 -15.46 -4.16
N GLY A 37 -11.99 -15.94 -4.98
CA GLY A 37 -12.28 -16.90 -6.05
C GLY A 37 -13.17 -16.36 -7.19
N SER A 38 -13.41 -15.05 -7.24
CA SER A 38 -14.11 -14.39 -8.36
C SER A 38 -13.32 -14.56 -9.66
N ASP A 39 -13.97 -14.48 -10.83
CA ASP A 39 -13.40 -14.74 -12.18
C ASP A 39 -12.05 -14.03 -12.48
N GLY A 40 -11.71 -12.93 -11.78
CA GLY A 40 -10.42 -12.25 -11.85
C GLY A 40 -9.28 -12.85 -11.01
N GLY A 41 -9.55 -13.88 -10.22
CA GLY A 41 -8.65 -14.40 -9.19
C GLY A 41 -7.51 -15.26 -9.68
N ASN A 42 -7.54 -15.71 -10.93
CA ASN A 42 -6.54 -16.58 -11.55
C ASN A 42 -5.45 -15.83 -12.34
N SER A 43 -5.46 -14.49 -12.32
CA SER A 43 -4.40 -13.71 -12.99
C SER A 43 -3.06 -13.81 -12.25
N ASN A 44 -1.96 -13.85 -13.01
CA ASN A 44 -0.60 -13.82 -12.46
C ASN A 44 -0.36 -12.60 -11.56
N SER A 45 -0.88 -11.43 -11.94
CA SER A 45 -0.76 -10.20 -11.14
C SER A 45 -1.45 -10.32 -9.78
N ALA A 46 -2.63 -10.95 -9.75
CA ALA A 46 -3.41 -11.16 -8.53
C ALA A 46 -2.71 -12.15 -7.57
N ARG A 47 -2.10 -13.21 -8.13
CA ARG A 47 -1.26 -14.17 -7.37
C ARG A 47 -0.01 -13.50 -6.80
N LEU A 48 0.66 -12.65 -7.58
CA LEU A 48 1.82 -11.88 -7.12
C LEU A 48 1.44 -10.88 -6.02
N ALA A 49 0.31 -10.19 -6.17
CA ALA A 49 -0.21 -9.27 -5.16
C ALA A 49 -0.49 -10.00 -3.83
N MET A 50 -1.21 -11.13 -3.89
CA MET A 50 -1.46 -11.96 -2.72
C MET A 50 -0.16 -12.43 -2.07
N LYS A 51 0.82 -12.89 -2.88
CA LYS A 51 2.12 -13.33 -2.38
C LYS A 51 2.86 -12.20 -1.66
N ALA A 52 2.96 -11.01 -2.28
CA ALA A 52 3.61 -9.85 -1.68
C ALA A 52 2.99 -9.46 -0.32
N LEU A 53 1.67 -9.46 -0.23
CA LEU A 53 0.95 -9.13 1.01
C LEU A 53 1.07 -10.22 2.08
N LYS A 54 1.16 -11.51 1.69
CA LYS A 54 1.43 -12.62 2.61
C LYS A 54 2.82 -12.51 3.23
N TYR A 55 3.87 -12.24 2.44
CA TYR A 55 5.23 -12.05 2.98
C TYR A 55 5.30 -10.90 4.00
N ARG A 56 4.56 -9.83 3.77
CA ARG A 56 4.50 -8.68 4.67
C ARG A 56 3.52 -8.84 5.84
N LYS A 57 2.89 -10.02 6.00
CA LYS A 57 1.83 -10.29 7.01
C LYS A 57 0.69 -9.25 6.98
N VAL A 58 0.45 -8.65 5.82
CA VAL A 58 -0.65 -7.69 5.58
C VAL A 58 -1.93 -8.44 5.21
N PHE A 59 -1.79 -9.52 4.44
CA PHE A 59 -2.93 -10.25 3.88
C PHE A 59 -3.89 -10.77 4.97
N GLN A 60 -3.37 -11.25 6.10
CA GLN A 60 -4.21 -11.69 7.24
C GLN A 60 -5.02 -10.52 7.85
N ARG A 61 -4.47 -9.31 7.85
CA ARG A 61 -5.16 -8.10 8.35
C ARG A 61 -6.25 -7.58 7.41
N MET A 62 -6.25 -8.03 6.15
CA MET A 62 -7.34 -7.71 5.21
C MET A 62 -8.60 -8.53 5.48
N SER A 63 -8.51 -9.62 6.25
CA SER A 63 -9.67 -10.41 6.64
C SER A 63 -10.61 -9.56 7.50
N GLY A 64 -11.78 -9.20 6.97
CA GLY A 64 -12.75 -8.34 7.64
C GLY A 64 -12.59 -6.83 7.36
N VAL A 65 -11.70 -6.43 6.44
CA VAL A 65 -11.54 -5.04 6.00
C VAL A 65 -12.03 -4.92 4.56
N ASP A 66 -13.02 -4.05 4.32
CA ASP A 66 -13.42 -3.70 2.96
C ASP A 66 -12.44 -2.68 2.37
N VAL A 67 -11.48 -3.19 1.61
CA VAL A 67 -10.48 -2.36 0.94
C VAL A 67 -11.07 -1.53 -0.20
N ASN A 68 -12.27 -1.85 -0.71
CA ASN A 68 -12.88 -1.11 -1.82
C ASN A 68 -13.80 0.03 -1.34
N SER A 69 -13.90 0.24 -0.03
CA SER A 69 -14.69 1.32 0.55
C SER A 69 -14.21 2.70 0.09
N PRO A 70 -15.10 3.65 -0.26
CA PRO A 70 -14.76 4.97 -0.82
C PRO A 70 -13.99 5.92 0.13
N GLY A 71 -13.69 5.51 1.36
CA GLY A 71 -12.82 6.24 2.30
C GLY A 71 -11.59 5.45 2.75
N PHE A 72 -11.33 4.29 2.15
CA PHE A 72 -10.23 3.43 2.58
C PHE A 72 -8.87 4.01 2.19
N ASP A 73 -8.01 4.26 3.19
CA ASP A 73 -6.64 4.72 2.97
C ASP A 73 -5.67 3.53 2.92
N ALA A 74 -5.37 3.08 1.70
CA ALA A 74 -4.40 2.02 1.45
C ALA A 74 -3.01 2.31 2.02
N SER A 75 -2.58 3.57 2.01
CA SER A 75 -1.26 3.95 2.53
C SER A 75 -1.21 3.76 4.03
N LYS A 76 -2.21 4.28 4.75
CA LYS A 76 -2.30 4.12 6.20
C LYS A 76 -2.45 2.66 6.61
N PHE A 77 -3.25 1.88 5.88
CA PHE A 77 -3.38 0.45 6.13
C PHE A 77 -2.05 -0.31 5.99
N LEU A 78 -1.26 0.07 4.99
CA LEU A 78 0.10 -0.44 4.74
C LEU A 78 1.16 0.15 5.69
N GLY A 79 0.80 1.07 6.58
CA GLY A 79 1.72 1.71 7.54
C GLY A 79 2.59 2.80 6.91
N VAL A 80 2.18 3.38 5.78
CA VAL A 80 2.91 4.45 5.09
C VAL A 80 2.41 5.81 5.54
N ASP A 81 3.34 6.65 6.00
CA ASP A 81 3.13 8.06 6.27
C ASP A 81 3.80 8.91 5.18
N TRP A 82 3.01 9.69 4.46
CA TRP A 82 3.51 10.59 3.42
C TRP A 82 3.92 11.94 4.02
N CYS A 83 5.14 12.37 3.74
CA CYS A 83 5.69 13.65 4.22
C CYS A 83 6.09 14.52 3.03
N LYS A 84 5.37 15.62 2.80
CA LYS A 84 5.75 16.56 1.74
C LYS A 84 7.04 17.28 2.14
N THR A 85 7.99 17.36 1.23
CA THR A 85 9.24 18.11 1.41
C THR A 85 9.47 19.05 0.23
N ALA A 86 10.12 20.19 0.48
CA ALA A 86 10.56 21.10 -0.58
C ALA A 86 11.83 20.61 -1.29
N SER A 87 12.63 19.76 -0.62
CA SER A 87 13.83 19.14 -1.20
C SER A 87 14.09 17.78 -0.57
N LEU A 88 14.30 16.78 -1.41
CA LEU A 88 14.67 15.42 -1.01
C LEU A 88 16.14 15.35 -0.64
N GLU A 89 17.02 15.99 -1.42
CA GLU A 89 18.46 16.05 -1.14
C GLU A 89 18.74 16.68 0.23
N ALA A 90 18.12 17.82 0.52
CA ALA A 90 18.25 18.47 1.82
C ALA A 90 17.73 17.60 2.96
N HIS A 91 16.76 16.71 2.70
CA HIS A 91 16.26 15.79 3.71
C HIS A 91 17.21 14.61 3.93
N CYS A 92 17.77 14.03 2.87
CA CYS A 92 18.74 12.93 2.97
C CYS A 92 20.06 13.36 3.64
N MET A 93 20.51 14.60 3.44
CA MET A 93 21.74 15.12 4.06
C MET A 93 21.59 15.41 5.56
N ARG A 94 20.37 15.64 6.06
CA ARG A 94 20.09 15.90 7.50
C ARG A 94 20.00 14.64 8.35
N GLN A 95 19.98 13.46 7.74
CA GLN A 95 19.85 12.17 8.44
C GLN A 95 21.15 11.35 8.44
N GLN A 96 22.25 11.94 7.97
CA GLN A 96 23.61 11.40 8.05
C GLN A 96 24.37 12.13 9.16
#